data_AF-A0A1V0UQ72-F1
#
_entry.id   AF-A0A1V0UQ72-F1
#
_cell.length_a   1.000
_cell.length_b   1.000
_cell.length_c   1.000
_cell.angle_alpha   90.00
_cell.angle_beta   90.00
_cell.angle_gamma   90.00
#
_symmetry.space_group_name_H-M   'P 1'
#
loop_
_entity.id
_entity.type
_entity.pdbx_description
1 polymer ?
#
loop_
_entity_poly.entity_id
_entity_poly.type
_entity_poly.pdbx_seq_one_letter_code
_entity_poly.pdbx_strand_id
1 'polypeptide(L)'
;MQLVIQSTQQLTQAVLLNQGIPLEYVLQQNSDIQTAGNIFKGRVVHILPGMQAAFVDIGLEKKAFLYIDDVLPEGLGKRKDFKPSIEEVLKPDQTLLVQVIKEPEGRKGAKVSTHISLPGRWIVYLPYAGYVAVSRKIAHEDERNRLKQIAETFGKKRK
;
A
#
# COMPACT_ATOMS: atom_id res chain seq x y z
N MET A 1 -14.11 12.05 -23.97
CA MET A 1 -14.51 11.88 -22.55
C MET A 1 -14.22 13.17 -21.81
N GLN A 2 -15.06 13.55 -20.86
CA GLN A 2 -14.87 14.73 -20.01
C GLN A 2 -15.05 14.31 -18.55
N LEU A 3 -14.18 14.78 -17.66
CA LEU A 3 -14.33 14.62 -16.22
C LEU A 3 -14.77 15.97 -15.66
N VAL A 4 -15.99 16.04 -15.11
CA VAL A 4 -16.53 17.24 -14.48
C VAL A 4 -16.43 17.05 -12.97
N ILE A 5 -15.72 17.96 -12.30
CA ILE A 5 -15.54 17.93 -10.84
C ILE A 5 -16.20 19.17 -10.24
N GLN A 6 -17.04 18.95 -9.23
CA GLN A 6 -17.60 20.01 -8.40
C GLN A 6 -17.21 19.74 -6.95
N SER A 7 -16.49 20.68 -6.34
CA SER A 7 -16.07 20.59 -4.94
C SER A 7 -16.70 21.72 -4.14
N THR A 8 -17.31 21.38 -3.00
CA THR A 8 -17.83 22.32 -1.99
C THR A 8 -17.16 22.05 -0.65
N GLN A 9 -17.49 22.84 0.38
CA GLN A 9 -16.94 22.66 1.72
C GLN A 9 -17.28 21.30 2.37
N GLN A 10 -18.33 20.62 1.92
CA GLN A 10 -18.79 19.37 2.54
C GLN A 10 -18.64 18.15 1.65
N LEU A 11 -18.62 18.35 0.32
CA LEU A 11 -18.66 17.24 -0.63
C LEU A 11 -17.84 17.55 -1.88
N THR A 12 -17.26 16.50 -2.44
CA THR A 12 -16.66 16.51 -3.78
C THR A 12 -17.42 15.52 -4.65
N GLN A 13 -17.86 15.97 -5.81
CA GLN A 13 -18.55 15.19 -6.81
C GLN A 13 -17.74 15.16 -8.10
N ALA A 14 -17.68 13.99 -8.74
CA ALA A 14 -17.08 13.83 -10.05
C ALA A 14 -18.02 13.05 -10.96
N VAL A 15 -18.20 13.51 -12.19
CA VAL A 15 -18.95 12.82 -13.24
C VAL A 15 -18.03 12.59 -14.43
N LEU A 16 -17.93 11.33 -14.88
CA LEU A 16 -17.31 10.99 -16.15
C LEU A 16 -18.37 11.00 -17.25
N LEU A 17 -18.22 11.89 -18.23
CA LEU A 17 -19.11 12.03 -19.37
C LEU A 17 -18.46 11.47 -20.64
N ASN A 18 -19.26 10.81 -21.46
CA ASN A 18 -18.93 10.48 -22.84
C ASN A 18 -19.95 11.12 -23.78
N GLN A 19 -19.51 12.10 -24.57
CA GLN A 19 -20.38 12.85 -25.49
C GLN A 19 -21.63 13.43 -24.79
N GLY A 20 -21.47 13.95 -23.57
CA GLY A 20 -22.56 14.51 -22.77
C GLY A 20 -23.39 13.46 -22.00
N ILE A 21 -23.18 12.16 -22.25
CA ILE A 21 -23.87 11.07 -21.54
C ILE A 21 -23.04 10.68 -20.30
N PRO A 22 -23.63 10.68 -19.08
CA PRO A 22 -22.96 10.20 -17.88
C PRO A 22 -22.65 8.71 -17.93
N LEU A 23 -21.40 8.35 -17.61
CA LEU A 23 -20.93 6.97 -17.51
C LEU A 23 -20.69 6.54 -16.06
N GLU A 24 -20.08 7.41 -15.25
CA GLU A 24 -19.72 7.12 -13.86
C GLU A 24 -19.92 8.38 -13.02
N TYR A 25 -20.42 8.20 -11.79
CA TYR A 25 -20.65 9.26 -10.83
C TYR A 25 -20.04 8.87 -9.49
N VAL A 26 -19.21 9.76 -8.95
CA VAL A 26 -18.52 9.59 -7.67
C VAL A 26 -18.91 10.75 -6.78
N LEU A 27 -19.31 10.44 -5.54
CA LEU A 27 -19.55 11.42 -4.49
C LEU A 27 -18.73 11.03 -3.26
N GLN A 28 -17.94 11.98 -2.76
CA GLN A 28 -17.10 11.83 -1.58
C GLN A 28 -17.42 12.93 -0.58
N GLN A 29 -17.70 12.57 0.68
CA GLN A 29 -17.87 13.56 1.74
C GLN A 29 -16.50 13.96 2.28
N ASN A 30 -16.32 15.23 2.62
CA ASN A 30 -15.03 15.73 3.11
C ASN A 30 -14.64 15.16 4.49
N SER A 31 -15.59 14.57 5.22
CA SER A 31 -15.33 13.81 6.45
C SER A 31 -14.70 12.43 6.21
N ASP A 32 -14.73 11.90 4.98
CA ASP A 32 -14.20 10.59 4.63
C ASP A 32 -12.68 10.66 4.39
N ILE A 33 -11.93 11.10 5.41
CA ILE A 33 -10.47 11.03 5.38
C ILE A 33 -10.08 9.58 5.66
N GLN A 34 -10.11 8.76 4.61
CA GLN A 34 -9.54 7.43 4.66
C GLN A 34 -8.02 7.54 4.60
N THR A 35 -7.35 6.91 5.56
CA THR A 35 -5.89 6.88 5.61
C THR A 35 -5.33 5.61 4.99
N ALA A 36 -6.15 4.56 4.84
CA ALA A 36 -5.75 3.33 4.17
C ALA A 36 -5.23 3.61 2.75
N GLY A 37 -4.08 3.03 2.41
CA GLY A 37 -3.41 3.22 1.13
C GLY A 37 -2.48 4.45 1.07
N ASN A 38 -2.61 5.42 1.98
CA ASN A 38 -1.71 6.58 2.02
C ASN A 38 -0.28 6.14 2.34
N ILE A 39 0.67 6.81 1.69
CA ILE A 39 2.10 6.55 1.81
C ILE A 39 2.76 7.73 2.53
N PHE A 40 3.51 7.43 3.58
CA PHE A 40 4.19 8.41 4.42
C PHE A 40 5.68 8.13 4.48
N LYS A 41 6.47 9.20 4.62
CA LYS A 41 7.84 9.11 5.12
C LYS A 41 7.79 9.03 6.64
N GLY A 42 7.93 7.81 7.18
CA GLY A 42 7.86 7.55 8.61
C GLY A 42 9.23 7.55 9.29
N ARG A 43 9.27 7.88 10.58
CA ARG A 43 10.47 7.77 11.44
C ARG A 43 10.25 6.77 12.56
N VAL A 44 11.13 5.80 12.73
CA VAL A 44 11.09 4.85 13.86
C VAL A 44 11.34 5.61 15.17
N VAL A 45 10.41 5.51 16.11
CA VAL A 45 10.52 6.17 17.42
C VAL A 45 10.92 5.18 18.50
N HIS A 46 10.28 4.01 18.53
CA HIS A 46 10.55 2.97 19.52
C HIS A 46 10.50 1.60 18.86
N ILE A 47 11.42 0.73 19.26
CA ILE A 47 11.46 -0.67 18.85
C ILE A 47 10.96 -1.50 20.03
N LEU A 48 10.11 -2.50 19.74
CA LEU A 48 9.47 -3.37 20.72
C LEU A 48 9.85 -4.84 20.41
N PRO A 49 11.00 -5.33 20.90
CA PRO A 49 11.47 -6.69 20.59
C PRO A 49 10.48 -7.78 21.03
N GLY A 50 9.85 -7.62 22.20
CA GLY A 50 8.85 -8.57 22.70
C GLY A 50 7.61 -8.71 21.81
N MET A 51 7.32 -7.71 20.97
CA MET A 51 6.20 -7.74 20.01
C MET A 51 6.67 -7.93 18.57
N GLN A 52 7.98 -8.02 18.32
CA GLN A 52 8.59 -8.02 16.98
C GLN A 52 8.02 -6.90 16.10
N ALA A 53 7.95 -5.69 16.67
CA ALA A 53 7.33 -4.52 16.06
C ALA A 53 8.06 -3.23 16.42
N ALA A 54 7.73 -2.15 15.74
CA ALA A 54 8.21 -0.80 16.03
C ALA A 54 7.07 0.22 15.91
N PHE A 55 7.18 1.29 16.71
CA PHE A 55 6.37 2.49 16.56
C PHE A 55 7.02 3.44 15.54
N VAL A 56 6.22 3.88 14.57
CA VAL A 56 6.64 4.78 13.50
C VAL A 56 5.82 6.06 13.58
N ASP A 57 6.52 7.19 13.64
CA ASP A 57 5.91 8.51 13.49
C ASP A 57 5.65 8.80 12.02
N ILE A 58 4.38 8.99 11.67
CA ILE A 58 3.94 9.31 10.30
C ILE A 58 3.21 10.67 10.24
N GLY A 59 3.28 11.47 11.31
CA GLY A 59 2.63 12.79 11.39
C GLY A 59 1.15 12.76 11.75
N LEU A 60 0.60 11.60 12.12
CA LEU A 60 -0.75 11.48 12.68
C LEU A 60 -0.73 11.59 14.21
N GLU A 61 -1.90 11.82 14.81
CA GLU A 61 -2.09 11.93 16.27
C GLU A 61 -1.50 10.73 17.03
N LYS A 62 -1.67 9.52 16.48
CA LYS A 62 -1.16 8.26 17.06
C LYS A 62 -0.02 7.70 16.23
N LYS A 63 1.04 7.22 16.89
CA LYS A 63 2.14 6.52 16.24
C LYS A 63 1.62 5.23 15.58
N ALA A 64 2.12 4.94 14.39
CA ALA A 64 1.76 3.75 13.64
C ALA A 64 2.54 2.52 14.13
N PHE A 65 1.96 1.34 13.94
CA PHE A 65 2.59 0.05 14.23
C PHE A 65 3.14 -0.57 12.95
N LEU A 66 4.41 -0.96 13.00
CA LEU A 66 5.10 -1.68 11.94
C LEU A 66 5.63 -3.01 12.48
N TYR A 67 5.16 -4.14 11.95
CA TYR A 67 5.60 -5.47 12.37
C TYR A 67 6.78 -5.95 11.52
N ILE A 68 7.61 -6.85 12.06
CA ILE A 68 8.75 -7.44 11.36
C ILE A 68 8.38 -8.02 9.98
N ASP A 69 7.22 -8.70 9.90
CA ASP A 69 6.75 -9.30 8.65
C ASP A 69 6.35 -8.27 7.60
N ASP A 70 6.06 -7.04 8.00
CA ASP A 70 5.73 -5.91 7.14
C ASP A 70 6.98 -5.06 6.78
N VAL A 71 8.18 -5.48 7.23
CA VAL A 71 9.48 -4.85 6.92
C VAL A 71 10.34 -5.76 6.04
N LEU A 72 10.36 -7.06 6.36
CA LEU A 72 11.19 -8.04 5.65
C LEU A 72 10.75 -8.18 4.18
N PRO A 73 11.67 -8.42 3.23
CA PRO A 73 11.33 -8.67 1.83
C PRO A 73 10.25 -9.75 1.68
N GLU A 74 9.34 -9.55 0.73
CA GLU A 74 8.27 -10.51 0.44
C GLU A 74 8.88 -11.89 0.10
N GLY A 75 8.62 -12.88 0.97
CA GLY A 75 9.17 -14.25 0.85
C GLY A 75 10.05 -14.66 2.05
N LEU A 76 10.80 -13.73 2.64
CA LEU A 76 11.55 -14.00 3.89
C LEU A 76 10.61 -14.00 5.11
N GLY A 77 9.60 -13.13 5.13
CA GLY A 77 8.54 -13.14 6.14
C GLY A 77 7.72 -14.45 6.20
N LYS A 78 7.88 -15.38 5.25
CA LYS A 78 7.19 -16.69 5.26
C LYS A 78 8.08 -17.85 5.70
N ARG A 79 9.41 -17.67 5.76
CA ARG A 79 10.34 -18.69 6.26
C ARG A 79 10.39 -18.58 7.78
N LYS A 80 10.03 -19.65 8.50
CA LYS A 80 10.04 -19.65 9.98
C LYS A 80 11.43 -19.88 10.57
N ASP A 81 12.33 -20.47 9.79
CA ASP A 81 13.54 -21.09 10.33
C ASP A 81 14.68 -20.08 10.56
N PHE A 82 14.57 -18.86 10.03
CA PHE A 82 15.54 -17.78 10.27
C PHE A 82 14.93 -16.40 9.96
N LYS A 83 14.14 -15.85 10.90
CA LYS A 83 13.71 -14.45 10.84
C LYS A 83 14.60 -13.64 11.78
N PRO A 84 15.27 -12.58 11.29
CA PRO A 84 15.98 -11.66 12.17
C PRO A 84 14.99 -10.97 13.10
N SER A 85 15.46 -10.53 14.25
CA SER A 85 14.64 -9.78 15.19
C SER A 85 14.40 -8.35 14.67
N ILE A 86 13.32 -7.71 15.11
CA ILE A 86 13.02 -6.32 14.70
C ILE A 86 14.13 -5.32 15.02
N GLU A 87 14.89 -5.56 16.09
CA GLU A 87 16.03 -4.74 16.54
C GLU A 87 17.30 -4.93 15.69
N GLU A 88 17.41 -6.06 14.98
CA GLU A 88 18.46 -6.28 13.98
C GLU A 88 18.15 -5.56 12.66
N VAL A 89 16.86 -5.35 12.37
CA VAL A 89 16.39 -4.80 11.09
C VAL A 89 16.15 -3.29 11.14
N LEU A 90 15.66 -2.78 12.26
CA LEU A 90 15.34 -1.36 12.44
C LEU A 90 16.22 -0.70 13.49
N LYS A 91 16.44 0.61 13.35
CA LYS A 91 17.11 1.45 14.34
C LYS A 91 16.22 2.63 14.76
N PRO A 92 16.32 3.12 16.00
CA PRO A 92 15.70 4.39 16.39
C PRO A 92 16.13 5.52 15.44
N ASP A 93 15.22 6.46 15.18
CA ASP A 93 15.35 7.58 14.24
C ASP A 93 15.56 7.20 12.76
N GLN A 94 15.59 5.89 12.43
CA GLN A 94 15.60 5.44 11.04
C GLN A 94 14.35 5.94 10.32
N THR A 95 14.57 6.47 9.11
CA THR A 95 13.49 6.91 8.23
C THR A 95 13.19 5.84 7.19
N LEU A 96 11.91 5.61 6.90
CA LEU A 96 11.44 4.61 5.97
C LEU A 96 10.14 5.06 5.29
N LEU A 97 9.92 4.57 4.07
CA LEU A 97 8.65 4.76 3.38
C LEU A 97 7.67 3.69 3.87
N VAL A 98 6.49 4.10 4.31
CA VAL A 98 5.47 3.20 4.85
C VAL A 98 4.11 3.49 4.25
N GLN A 99 3.33 2.46 3.99
CA GLN A 99 1.94 2.54 3.54
C GLN A 99 0.99 2.10 4.65
N VAL A 100 -0.08 2.85 4.88
CA VAL A 100 -1.14 2.46 5.82
C VAL A 100 -1.92 1.30 5.22
N ILE A 101 -1.92 0.16 5.92
CA ILE A 101 -2.66 -1.06 5.53
C ILE A 101 -3.92 -1.26 6.38
N LYS A 102 -3.97 -0.70 7.59
CA LYS A 102 -5.17 -0.60 8.41
C LYS A 102 -5.21 0.75 9.08
N GLU A 103 -6.39 1.34 9.10
CA GLU A 103 -6.63 2.64 9.73
C GLU A 103 -6.46 2.57 11.26
N PRO A 104 -6.22 3.71 11.93
CA PRO A 104 -6.27 3.78 13.37
C PRO A 104 -7.65 3.36 13.90
N GLU A 105 -7.67 2.56 14.96
CA GLU A 105 -8.92 2.09 15.59
C GLU A 105 -8.88 2.36 17.10
N GLY A 106 -9.81 3.20 17.58
CA GLY A 106 -9.90 3.57 18.98
C GLY A 106 -8.58 4.16 19.49
N ARG A 107 -7.92 3.48 20.43
CA ARG A 107 -6.62 3.90 21.00
C ARG A 107 -5.41 3.39 20.20
N LYS A 108 -5.58 2.48 19.24
CA LYS A 108 -4.48 1.93 18.44
C LYS A 108 -4.24 2.83 17.23
N GLY A 109 -2.98 3.21 17.02
CA GLY A 109 -2.56 3.86 15.77
C GLY A 109 -2.69 2.94 14.55
N ALA A 110 -2.48 3.51 13.37
CA ALA A 110 -2.56 2.78 12.10
C ALA A 110 -1.58 1.59 12.05
N LYS A 111 -1.96 0.53 11.33
CA LYS A 111 -1.00 -0.51 10.93
C LYS A 111 -0.37 -0.09 9.61
N VAL A 112 0.96 -0.14 9.52
CA VAL A 112 1.70 0.23 8.32
C VAL A 112 2.62 -0.90 7.82
N SER A 113 3.04 -0.82 6.56
CA SER A 113 3.98 -1.73 5.93
C SER A 113 4.96 -1.01 5.01
N THR A 114 6.18 -1.53 4.86
CA THR A 114 7.14 -1.07 3.84
C THR A 114 6.90 -1.71 2.48
N HIS A 115 5.99 -2.70 2.39
CA HIS A 115 5.54 -3.29 1.13
C HIS A 115 4.57 -2.35 0.42
N ILE A 116 5.14 -1.36 -0.26
CA ILE A 116 4.35 -0.38 -1.00
C ILE A 116 3.61 -1.08 -2.15
N SER A 117 2.31 -0.79 -2.24
CA SER A 117 1.45 -1.25 -3.31
C SER A 117 0.72 -0.08 -3.96
N LEU A 118 0.80 -0.01 -5.28
CA LEU A 118 0.11 1.00 -6.10
C LEU A 118 -0.92 0.29 -6.99
N PRO A 119 -2.16 0.14 -6.52
CA PRO A 119 -3.21 -0.47 -7.31
C PRO A 119 -3.62 0.45 -8.46
N GLY A 120 -3.55 -0.07 -9.68
CA GLY A 120 -4.14 0.52 -10.88
C GLY A 120 -5.38 -0.27 -11.31
N ARG A 121 -5.98 0.15 -12.43
CA ARG A 121 -7.18 -0.48 -12.97
C ARG A 121 -7.00 -1.96 -13.34
N TRP A 122 -5.84 -2.30 -13.90
CA TRP A 122 -5.54 -3.63 -14.44
C TRP A 122 -4.33 -4.32 -13.79
N ILE A 123 -3.47 -3.53 -13.14
CA ILE A 123 -2.20 -3.98 -12.57
C ILE A 123 -2.07 -3.46 -11.15
N VAL A 124 -1.35 -4.18 -10.31
CA VAL A 124 -0.85 -3.66 -9.03
C VAL A 124 0.66 -3.58 -9.14
N TYR A 125 1.20 -2.37 -8.99
CA TYR A 125 2.65 -2.18 -9.03
C TYR A 125 3.24 -2.30 -7.62
N LEU A 126 4.20 -3.21 -7.47
CA LEU A 126 4.91 -3.49 -6.23
C LEU A 126 6.41 -3.16 -6.42
N PRO A 127 6.85 -1.91 -6.15
CA PRO A 127 8.21 -1.45 -6.49
C PRO A 127 9.33 -2.28 -5.85
N TYR A 128 9.09 -2.93 -4.71
CA TYR A 128 10.12 -3.64 -3.94
C TYR A 128 9.91 -5.16 -3.86
N ALA A 129 8.87 -5.71 -4.52
CA ALA A 129 8.57 -7.13 -4.44
C ALA A 129 9.55 -8.01 -5.24
N GLY A 130 10.08 -7.50 -6.35
CA GLY A 130 11.08 -8.22 -7.16
C GLY A 130 10.55 -9.43 -7.94
N TYR A 131 9.22 -9.61 -8.02
CA TYR A 131 8.58 -10.66 -8.82
C TYR A 131 7.36 -10.12 -9.58
N VAL A 132 6.91 -10.89 -10.56
CA VAL A 132 5.67 -10.69 -11.31
C VAL A 132 4.71 -11.84 -10.99
N ALA A 133 3.45 -11.51 -10.72
CA ALA A 133 2.40 -12.49 -10.48
C ALA A 133 1.12 -12.12 -11.23
N VAL A 134 0.34 -13.13 -11.61
CA VAL A 134 -0.97 -12.98 -12.25
C VAL A 134 -2.05 -13.48 -11.31
N SER A 135 -3.18 -12.76 -11.24
CA SER A 135 -4.29 -13.08 -10.33
C SER A 135 -4.74 -14.53 -10.45
N ARG A 136 -4.94 -15.20 -9.31
CA ARG A 136 -5.46 -16.57 -9.26
C ARG A 136 -6.87 -16.68 -9.84
N LYS A 137 -7.63 -15.58 -9.87
CA LYS A 137 -9.01 -15.53 -10.40
C LYS A 137 -9.10 -15.66 -11.93
N ILE A 138 -7.99 -15.55 -12.66
CA ILE A 138 -7.95 -15.78 -14.11
C ILE A 138 -7.91 -17.29 -14.36
N ALA A 139 -9.00 -17.86 -14.84
CA ALA A 139 -9.14 -19.32 -14.94
C ALA A 139 -8.25 -19.95 -16.01
N HIS A 140 -8.18 -19.33 -17.20
CA HIS A 140 -7.47 -19.90 -18.35
C HIS A 140 -5.95 -19.74 -18.22
N GLU A 141 -5.25 -20.86 -18.35
CA GLU A 141 -3.79 -20.92 -18.24
C GLU A 141 -3.09 -20.18 -19.37
N ASP A 142 -3.58 -20.28 -20.60
CA ASP A 142 -3.04 -19.56 -21.76
C ASP A 142 -3.08 -18.04 -21.55
N GLU A 143 -4.19 -17.52 -21.04
CA GLU A 143 -4.33 -16.09 -20.74
C GLU A 143 -3.42 -15.66 -19.59
N ARG A 144 -3.27 -16.52 -18.57
CA ARG A 144 -2.32 -16.28 -17.48
C ARG A 144 -0.88 -16.18 -18.01
N ASN A 145 -0.50 -17.09 -18.90
CA ASN A 145 0.83 -17.11 -19.52
C ASN A 145 1.06 -15.87 -20.39
N ARG A 146 0.08 -15.50 -21.22
CA ARG A 146 0.12 -14.27 -22.03
C ARG A 146 0.29 -13.02 -21.16
N LEU A 147 -0.52 -12.86 -20.12
CA LEU A 147 -0.43 -11.71 -19.21
C LEU A 147 0.89 -11.68 -18.45
N LYS A 148 1.40 -12.84 -18.02
CA LYS A 148 2.70 -12.95 -17.34
C LYS A 148 3.84 -12.50 -18.25
N GLN A 149 3.86 -12.97 -19.52
CA GLN A 149 4.86 -12.56 -20.51
C GLN A 149 4.83 -11.04 -20.74
N ILE A 150 3.64 -10.46 -20.90
CA ILE A 150 3.48 -9.00 -21.03
C ILE A 150 4.03 -8.29 -19.78
N ALA A 151 3.66 -8.72 -18.58
CA ALA A 151 4.09 -8.11 -17.34
C ALA A 151 5.62 -8.19 -17.13
N GLU A 152 6.26 -9.29 -17.54
CA GLU A 152 7.72 -9.47 -17.50
C GLU A 152 8.47 -8.49 -18.41
N THR A 153 7.85 -7.97 -19.48
CA THR A 153 8.47 -6.92 -20.31
C THR A 153 8.67 -5.61 -19.55
N PHE A 154 7.76 -5.28 -18.64
CA PHE A 154 7.85 -4.09 -17.78
C PHE A 154 8.77 -4.31 -16.56
N GLY A 155 8.90 -5.56 -16.11
CA GLY A 155 9.64 -5.93 -14.90
C GLY A 155 11.16 -6.11 -15.07
N LYS A 156 11.71 -5.94 -16.26
CA LYS A 156 13.17 -6.04 -16.47
C LYS A 156 13.88 -4.86 -15.78
N LYS A 157 14.71 -5.21 -14.78
CA LYS A 157 15.56 -4.31 -13.99
C LYS A 157 16.13 -3.16 -14.84
N ARG A 158 15.86 -1.92 -14.41
CA ARG A 158 16.85 -0.86 -14.57
C ARG A 158 18.10 -1.36 -13.82
N LYS A 159 19.17 -1.64 -14.57
CA LYS A 159 20.50 -1.93 -14.02
C LYS A 159 20.99 -0.74 -13.21
#